data_AF-C5R9N7-F1
#
_entry.id   AF-C5R9N7-F1
#
_cell.length_a   1.000
_cell.length_b   1.000
_cell.length_c   1.000
_cell.angle_alpha   90.00
_cell.angle_beta   90.00
_cell.angle_gamma   90.00
#
_symmetry.space_group_name_H-M   'P 1'
#
loop_
_entity.id
_entity.type
_entity.pdbx_description
1 polymer ?
#
loop_
_entity_poly.entity_id
_entity_poly.type
_entity_poly.pdbx_seq_one_letter_code
_entity_poly.pdbx_strand_id
1 'polypeptide(L)' 'MSHEFMPANPEDKSVMCGVCHHIMNYQDYSQNSCPNCHHAFNPRCALHHEIYFES' A
#
# COMPACT_ATOMS: atom_id res chain seq x y z
N MET A 1 18.86 16.46 3.72
CA MET A 1 17.56 16.61 3.04
C MET A 1 16.51 16.07 3.98
N SER A 2 15.55 16.90 4.42
CA SER A 2 14.32 16.39 5.01
C SER A 2 13.46 15.89 3.85
N HIS A 3 13.24 14.58 3.78
CA HIS A 3 12.23 14.01 2.92
C HIS A 3 10.93 14.04 3.71
N GLU A 4 10.08 15.04 3.47
CA GLU A 4 8.79 15.11 4.13
C GLU A 4 7.95 13.90 3.75
N PHE A 5 7.24 13.36 4.75
CA PHE A 5 6.26 12.32 4.51
C PHE A 5 5.00 12.97 3.93
N MET A 6 4.54 12.45 2.81
CA MET A 6 3.30 12.86 2.15
C MET A 6 2.48 11.63 1.76
N PRO A 7 1.14 11.74 1.72
CA PRO A 7 0.30 10.71 1.12
C PRO A 7 0.71 10.46 -0.34
N ALA A 8 0.65 9.21 -0.77
CA ALA A 8 0.94 8.82 -2.14
C ALA A 8 -0.29 8.98 -3.04
N ASN A 9 -0.07 9.27 -4.32
CA ASN A 9 -1.13 9.14 -5.31
C ASN A 9 -1.58 7.66 -5.36
N PRO A 10 -2.90 7.36 -5.28
CA PRO A 10 -3.41 5.99 -5.30
C PRO A 10 -3.01 5.16 -6.53
N GLU A 11 -2.77 5.81 -7.67
CA GLU A 11 -2.37 5.17 -8.93
C GLU A 11 -0.87 4.81 -8.96
N ASP A 12 -0.06 5.45 -8.11
CA ASP A 12 1.37 5.18 -8.04
C ASP A 12 1.65 3.82 -7.38
N LYS A 13 2.69 3.16 -7.89
CA LYS A 13 3.23 1.92 -7.31
C LYS A 13 4.03 2.20 -6.05
N SER A 14 3.32 2.53 -4.97
CA SER A 14 3.85 2.97 -3.69
C SER A 14 3.83 1.90 -2.58
N VAL A 15 3.18 0.76 -2.83
CA VAL A 15 3.06 -0.34 -1.85
C VAL A 15 3.97 -1.50 -2.24
N MET A 16 4.68 -2.07 -1.26
CA MET A 16 5.47 -3.29 -1.44
C MET A 16 4.99 -4.40 -0.51
N CYS A 17 4.78 -5.61 -1.04
CA CYS A 17 4.46 -6.78 -0.22
C CYS A 17 5.64 -7.14 0.69
N GLY A 18 5.41 -7.21 2.01
CA GLY A 18 6.44 -7.61 2.98
C GLY A 18 6.88 -9.09 2.90
N VAL A 19 6.24 -9.92 2.07
CA VAL A 19 6.57 -11.35 1.90
C VAL A 19 7.29 -11.63 0.59
N CYS A 20 6.73 -11.19 -0.53
CA CYS A 20 7.28 -11.49 -1.86
C CYS A 20 7.88 -10.26 -2.58
N HIS A 21 7.87 -9.08 -1.95
CA HIS A 21 8.37 -7.82 -2.49
C HIS A 21 7.71 -7.35 -3.79
N HIS A 22 6.55 -7.89 -4.15
CA HIS A 22 5.77 -7.37 -5.26
C HIS A 22 5.37 -5.92 -4.99
N ILE A 23 5.64 -5.03 -5.93
CA ILE A 23 5.30 -3.60 -5.86
C ILE A 23 3.99 -3.38 -6.60
N MET A 24 3.02 -2.73 -5.95
CA MET A 24 1.66 -2.55 -6.42
C MET A 24 1.11 -1.16 -6.07
N ASN A 25 0.00 -0.78 -6.69
CA ASN A 25 -0.71 0.47 -6.40
C ASN A 25 -1.75 0.26 -5.29
N TYR A 26 -2.49 1.32 -4.94
CA TYR A 26 -3.54 1.24 -3.92
C TYR A 26 -4.67 0.27 -4.30
N GLN A 27 -5.09 0.26 -5.57
CA GLN A 27 -6.17 -0.59 -6.05
C GLN A 27 -5.90 -2.08 -5.77
N ASP A 28 -4.70 -2.55 -6.10
CA ASP A 28 -4.26 -3.91 -5.81
C ASP A 28 -4.14 -4.16 -4.29
N TYR A 29 -3.57 -3.20 -3.56
CA TYR A 29 -3.40 -3.30 -2.11
C TYR A 29 -4.75 -3.38 -1.36
N SER A 30 -5.79 -2.71 -1.87
CA SER A 30 -7.13 -2.68 -1.27
C SER A 30 -7.86 -4.04 -1.29
N GLN A 31 -7.35 -5.03 -2.03
CA GLN A 31 -7.91 -6.38 -2.11
C GLN A 31 -7.59 -7.28 -0.90
N ASN A 32 -7.06 -6.70 0.19
CA ASN A 32 -6.71 -7.37 1.47
C ASN A 32 -5.68 -8.51 1.38
N SER A 33 -5.12 -8.79 0.20
CA SER A 33 -4.09 -9.80 -0.01
C SER A 33 -3.21 -9.44 -1.20
N CYS A 34 -1.96 -9.92 -1.19
CA CYS A 34 -1.04 -9.67 -2.30
C CYS A 34 -1.50 -10.40 -3.58
N PRO A 35 -1.60 -9.74 -4.74
CA PRO A 35 -2.01 -10.39 -5.98
C PRO A 35 -1.00 -11.43 -6.49
N ASN A 36 0.26 -11.35 -6.04
CA ASN A 36 1.33 -12.25 -6.48
C ASN A 36 1.50 -13.50 -5.59
N CYS A 37 1.44 -13.35 -4.26
CA CYS A 37 1.68 -14.47 -3.34
C CYS A 37 0.48 -14.83 -2.45
N HIS A 38 -0.63 -14.10 -2.57
CA HIS A 38 -1.87 -14.29 -1.81
C HIS A 38 -1.73 -14.20 -0.29
N HIS A 39 -0.59 -13.72 0.22
CA HIS A 39 -0.45 -13.44 1.64
C HIS A 39 -1.40 -12.31 2.05
N ALA A 40 -2.14 -12.52 3.13
CA ALA A 40 -3.07 -11.53 3.66
C ALA A 40 -2.33 -10.30 4.18
N PHE A 41 -2.84 -9.11 3.90
CA PHE A 41 -2.34 -7.88 4.50
C PHE A 41 -2.87 -7.72 5.93
N ASN A 42 -2.20 -6.89 6.73
CA ASN A 42 -2.68 -6.59 8.07
C ASN A 42 -3.98 -5.76 7.97
N PRO A 43 -5.14 -6.27 8.45
CA PRO A 43 -6.42 -5.60 8.30
C PRO A 43 -6.48 -4.25 9.04
N ARG A 44 -5.62 -4.04 10.05
CA ARG A 44 -5.56 -2.76 10.77
C ARG A 44 -4.93 -1.63 9.93
N CYS A 45 -4.16 -1.95 8.89
CA CYS A 45 -3.55 -0.92 8.05
C CYS A 45 -4.60 -0.13 7.24
N ALA A 46 -5.79 -0.68 7.02
CA ALA A 46 -6.90 0.03 6.38
C ALA A 46 -7.33 1.28 7.19
N LEU A 47 -7.09 1.31 8.51
CA LEU A 47 -7.38 2.46 9.37
C LEU A 47 -6.51 3.69 9.06
N HIS A 48 -5.41 3.52 8.31
CA HIS A 48 -4.46 4.58 8.00
C HIS A 48 -4.56 5.05 6.54
N HIS A 49 -5.67 4.74 5.85
CA HIS A 49 -5.88 5.13 4.45
C HIS A 49 -5.54 6.61 4.20
N GLU A 50 -6.12 7.51 4.99
CA GLU A 50 -5.96 8.97 4.86
C GLU A 50 -4.52 9.46 5.12
N ILE A 51 -3.68 8.63 5.74
CA ILE A 51 -2.25 8.93 5.98
C ILE A 51 -1.41 8.47 4.79
N TYR A 52 -1.78 7.35 4.16
CA TYR A 52 -0.99 6.70 3.12
C TYR A 52 -1.32 7.19 1.72
N PHE A 53 -2.57 7.57 1.46
CA PHE A 53 -3.05 7.89 0.10
C PHE A 53 -3.82 9.20 0.06
N GLU A 54 -3.67 9.91 -1.05
CA GLU A 54 -4.49 11.08 -1.38
C GLU A 54 -5.96 10.66 -1.59
N SER A 55 -6.89 11.56 -1.27
CA SER A 55 -8.35 11.35 -1.38
C SER A 55 -8.92 11.76 -2.73
#